data_AF-A0A9Q1H242-F1
#
_entry.id   AF-A0A9Q1H242-F1
#
_cell.length_a   1.000
_cell.length_b   1.000
_cell.length_c   1.000
_cell.angle_alpha   90.00
_cell.angle_beta   90.00
_cell.angle_gamma   90.00
#
_symmetry.space_group_name_H-M   'P 1'
#
loop_
_entity.id
_entity.type
_entity.pdbx_description
1 polymer ?
#
loop_
_entity_poly.entity_id
_entity_poly.type
_entity_poly.pdbx_seq_one_letter_code
_entity_poly.pdbx_strand_id
1 'polypeptide(L)' 'MVGLDFNKALENIKGVLRHWSKRQLTVLGKVTVVKSLALSKLTYLLMSLPNPDESFVTNLQRLLFKFVWNEKLVKVKRT' A
#
# COMPACT_ATOMS: atom_id res chain seq x y z
N MET A 1 5.57 1.17 -25.06
CA MET A 1 5.66 0.18 -23.96
C MET A 1 5.65 0.96 -22.66
N VAL A 2 4.63 0.79 -21.83
CA VAL A 2 4.54 1.51 -20.54
C VAL A 2 5.56 0.87 -19.60
N GLY A 3 6.64 1.60 -19.29
CA GLY A 3 7.60 1.20 -18.28
C GLY A 3 6.89 0.96 -16.96
N LEU A 4 6.86 -0.30 -16.53
CA LEU A 4 6.30 -0.73 -15.26
C LEU A 4 7.32 -0.46 -14.17
N ASP A 5 7.41 0.80 -13.77
CA ASP A 5 8.30 1.21 -12.69
C ASP A 5 7.61 0.99 -11.33
N PHE A 6 8.19 0.14 -10.48
CA PHE A 6 7.74 -0.05 -9.10
C PHE A 6 7.63 1.28 -8.34
N ASN A 7 8.51 2.24 -8.61
CA ASN A 7 8.45 3.58 -8.04
C ASN A 7 7.18 4.35 -8.43
N LYS A 8 6.80 4.29 -9.71
CA LYS A 8 5.59 4.95 -10.22
C LYS A 8 4.33 4.31 -9.63
N ALA A 9 4.35 2.99 -9.44
CA ALA A 9 3.29 2.29 -8.75
C ALA A 9 3.16 2.71 -7.29
N LEU A 10 4.28 2.86 -6.60
CA LEU A 10 4.31 3.28 -5.20
C LEU A 10 3.75 4.70 -5.03
N GLU A 11 4.11 5.63 -5.91
CA GLU A 11 3.57 6.99 -5.91
C GLU A 11 2.04 7.00 -6.16
N ASN A 12 1.56 6.17 -7.08
CA ASN A 12 0.13 6.01 -7.31
C ASN A 12 -0.59 5.46 -6.07
N ILE A 13 -0.05 4.43 -5.42
CA ILE A 13 -0.62 3.86 -4.19
C ILE A 13 -0.61 4.91 -3.08
N LYS A 14 0.47 5.67 -2.90
CA LYS A 14 0.52 6.79 -1.95
C LYS A 14 -0.59 7.82 -2.21
N GLY A 15 -0.81 8.18 -3.47
CA GLY A 15 -1.88 9.11 -3.87
C GLY A 15 -3.26 8.60 -3.46
N VAL A 16 -3.55 7.32 -3.73
CA VAL A 16 -4.80 6.66 -3.33
C VAL A 16 -4.94 6.66 -1.81
N LEU A 17 -3.93 6.18 -1.08
CA LEU A 17 -3.99 6.13 0.39
C LEU A 17 -4.15 7.53 0.99
N ARG A 18 -3.49 8.56 0.45
CA ARG A 18 -3.64 9.95 0.89
C ARG A 18 -5.07 10.45 0.69
N HIS A 19 -5.69 10.13 -0.45
CA HIS A 19 -7.08 10.49 -0.72
C HIS A 19 -8.04 9.81 0.27
N TRP A 20 -7.87 8.50 0.52
CA TRP A 20 -8.71 7.75 1.45
C TRP A 20 -8.44 8.08 2.92
N SER A 21 -7.23 8.53 3.25
CA SER A 21 -6.86 8.93 4.61
C SER A 21 -7.60 10.18 5.09
N LYS A 22 -8.13 10.98 4.17
CA LYS A 22 -8.98 12.13 4.50
C LYS A 22 -10.38 11.72 4.95
N ARG A 23 -10.79 10.48 4.66
CA ARG A 23 -12.09 9.93 5.05
C ARG A 23 -11.93 9.28 6.43
N GLN A 24 -12.85 9.57 7.35
CA GLN A 24 -12.89 8.94 8.68
C GLN A 24 -13.34 7.48 8.57
N LEU A 25 -12.42 6.61 8.13
CA LEU A 25 -12.67 5.19 7.93
C LEU A 25 -12.43 4.40 9.21
N THR A 26 -13.28 3.40 9.46
CA THR A 26 -13.00 2.35 10.44
C THR A 26 -11.78 1.53 10.02
N VAL A 27 -11.15 0.82 10.96
CA VAL A 27 -10.00 -0.05 10.65
C VAL A 27 -10.38 -1.08 9.58
N LEU A 28 -11.57 -1.67 9.66
CA LEU A 28 -12.09 -2.58 8.63
C LEU A 28 -12.21 -1.88 7.27
N GLY A 29 -12.77 -0.67 7.22
CA GLY A 29 -12.86 0.11 5.98
C GLY A 29 -11.49 0.39 5.35
N LYS A 30 -10.47 0.69 6.17
CA LYS A 30 -9.10 0.89 5.69
C LYS A 30 -8.49 -0.40 5.14
N VAL A 31 -8.70 -1.54 5.81
CA VAL A 31 -8.24 -2.85 5.32
C VAL A 31 -8.90 -3.17 3.98
N THR A 32 -10.21 -2.89 3.82
CA THR A 32 -10.92 -3.05 2.55
C THR A 32 -10.32 -2.16 1.46
N VAL A 33 -10.05 -0.88 1.74
CA VAL A 33 -9.37 0.04 0.80
C VAL A 33 -8.01 -0.52 0.35
N VAL A 34 -7.20 -1.03 1.28
CA VAL A 34 -5.90 -1.62 0.97
C VAL A 34 -6.07 -2.85 0.07
N LYS A 35 -6.96 -3.78 0.41
CA LYS A 35 -7.19 -5.00 -0.36
C LYS A 35 -7.79 -4.73 -1.74
N SER A 36 -8.75 -3.82 -1.85
CA SER A 36 -9.43 -3.57 -3.13
C SER A 36 -8.62 -2.69 -4.07
N LEU A 37 -7.90 -1.69 -3.55
CA LEU A 37 -7.24 -0.67 -4.39
C LEU A 37 -5.72 -0.85 -4.47
N ALA A 38 -5.04 -1.05 -3.33
CA ALA A 38 -3.59 -1.18 -3.34
C ALA A 38 -3.15 -2.55 -3.89
N LEU A 39 -3.80 -3.63 -3.44
CA LEU A 39 -3.46 -4.99 -3.89
C LEU A 39 -3.73 -5.17 -5.40
N SER A 40 -4.87 -4.70 -5.91
CA SER A 40 -5.19 -4.79 -7.34
C SER A 40 -4.11 -4.18 -8.24
N LYS A 41 -3.54 -3.03 -7.82
CA LYS A 41 -2.42 -2.39 -8.55
C LYS A 41 -1.13 -3.20 -8.44
N LEU A 42 -0.84 -3.78 -7.28
CA LEU A 42 0.35 -4.59 -7.05
C LEU A 42 0.31 -5.92 -7.80
N THR A 43 -0.85 -6.59 -7.84
CA THR A 43 -1.00 -7.88 -8.52
C THR A 43 -0.57 -7.78 -9.98
N TYR A 44 -0.99 -6.72 -10.68
CA TYR A 44 -0.58 -6.49 -12.06
C TYR A 44 0.95 -6.33 -12.22
N LEU A 45 1.59 -5.56 -11.34
CA LEU A 45 3.05 -5.37 -11.36
C LEU A 45 3.82 -6.64 -11.04
N LEU A 46 3.40 -7.37 -10.00
CA LEU A 46 4.06 -8.60 -9.56
C LEU A 46 3.92 -9.71 -10.60
N MET A 47 2.82 -9.74 -11.36
CA MET A 47 2.67 -10.67 -12.48
C MET A 47 3.54 -10.29 -13.68
N SER A 48 3.83 -9.00 -13.86
CA SER A 48 4.53 -8.51 -15.06
C SER A 48 6.05 -8.41 -14.89
N LEU A 49 6.59 -8.32 -13.67
CA LEU A 49 8.02 -8.19 -13.41
C LEU A 49 8.57 -9.39 -12.64
N PRO A 50 9.68 -10.00 -13.08
CA PRO A 50 10.37 -11.02 -12.31
C PRO A 50 11.03 -10.36 -11.08
N ASN A 51 10.59 -10.80 -9.90
CA ASN A 51 11.10 -10.45 -8.57
C ASN A 51 11.04 -8.96 -8.17
N PRO A 52 10.13 -8.57 -7.25
CA PRO A 52 10.17 -7.24 -6.67
C PRO A 52 11.39 -7.06 -5.77
N ASP A 53 11.98 -5.87 -5.79
CA ASP A 53 13.08 -5.51 -4.90
C ASP A 53 12.63 -5.52 -3.42
N GLU A 54 13.49 -6.02 -2.53
CA GLU A 54 13.15 -6.16 -1.11
C GLU A 54 12.89 -4.80 -0.43
N SER A 55 13.57 -3.74 -0.90
CA SER A 55 13.33 -2.37 -0.44
C SER A 55 11.92 -1.88 -0.81
N PHE A 56 11.42 -2.27 -1.98
CA PHE A 56 10.06 -1.93 -2.42
C PHE A 56 9.02 -2.59 -1.51
N VAL A 57 9.19 -3.88 -1.22
CA VAL A 57 8.27 -4.63 -0.34
C VAL A 57 8.25 -4.01 1.06
N THR A 58 9.42 -3.72 1.62
CA THR A 58 9.56 -3.09 2.94
C THR A 58 8.88 -1.72 2.99
N ASN A 59 9.10 -0.89 1.97
CA ASN A 59 8.51 0.45 1.91
C ASN A 59 6.98 0.40 1.76
N LEU A 60 6.48 -0.53 0.94
CA LEU A 60 5.05 -0.78 0.78
C LEU A 60 4.42 -1.22 2.12
N GLN A 61 5.01 -2.19 2.82
CA GLN A 61 4.53 -2.64 4.13
C GLN A 61 4.46 -1.48 5.13
N ARG A 62 5.51 -0.65 5.17
CA ARG A 62 5.55 0.55 6.03
C ARG A 62 4.40 1.51 5.69
N LEU A 63 4.15 1.75 4.41
CA LEU A 63 3.10 2.65 3.92
C LEU A 63 1.69 2.15 4.30
N LEU A 64 1.40 0.88 4.02
CA LEU A 64 0.10 0.27 4.31
C LEU A 64 -0.18 0.26 5.81
N PHE A 65 0.83 -0.07 6.61
CA PHE A 65 0.70 -0.08 8.04
C PHE A 65 0.44 1.32 8.61
N LYS A 66 1.17 2.32 8.11
CA LYS A 66 0.97 3.73 8.48
C LYS A 66 -0.46 4.19 8.21
N PHE A 67 -1.02 3.80 7.06
CA PHE A 67 -2.38 4.12 6.67
C PHE A 67 -3.44 3.46 7.58
N VAL A 68 -3.33 2.14 7.80
CA VAL A 68 -4.29 1.40 8.63
C VAL A 68 -4.34 1.98 10.05
N TRP A 69 -3.17 2.29 10.62
CA TRP A 69 -3.05 2.75 12.00
C TRP A 69 -3.07 4.29 12.20
N ASN A 70 -3.24 5.09 11.14
CA ASN A 70 -3.24 6.57 11.23
C ASN A 70 -2.06 7.14 12.03
N GLU A 71 -0.84 6.63 11.80
CA GLU A 71 0.36 7.08 12.50
C GLU A 71 0.34 6.91 14.04
N LYS A 72 -0.72 6.30 14.60
CA LYS A 72 -0.81 6.04 16.04
C LYS A 72 0.12 4.90 16.42
N LEU A 73 0.63 4.96 17.65
CA LEU A 73 1.37 3.87 18.27
C LEU A 73 0.59 2.56 18.13
N VAL A 74 1.32 1.56 17.68
CA VAL A 74 0.82 0.25 17.30
C VAL A 74 -0.01 -0.35 18.44
N LYS A 75 -1.28 -0.67 18.18
CA LYS A 75 -2.13 -1.37 19.18
C LYS A 75 -1.77 -2.85 19.36
N VAL A 76 -1.08 -3.47 18.39
CA VAL A 76 -0.74 -4.91 18.39
C VAL A 76 0.73 -5.11 18.06
N LYS A 77 1.51 -5.63 19.01
CA LYS A 77 2.94 -5.89 18.85
C LYS A 77 3.19 -6.81 17.64
N ARG A 78 4.19 -6.48 16.82
CA ARG A 78 4.66 -7.39 15.76
C ARG A 78 5.57 -8.45 16.42
N THR A 79 5.20 -9.72 16.28
CA THR A 79 6.03 -10.88 16.65
C THR A 79 6.94 -11.24 15.49
#